data_AF-A0A9P6NPX5-F1
#
_entry.id   AF-A0A9P6NPX5-F1
#
_cell.length_a   1.000
_cell.length_b   1.000
_cell.length_c   1.000
_cell.angle_alpha   90.00
_cell.angle_beta   90.00
_cell.angle_gamma   90.00
#
_symmetry.space_group_name_H-M   'P 1'
#
loop_
_entity.id
_entity.type
_entity.pdbx_description
1 polymer ?
#
loop_
_entity_poly.entity_id
_entity_poly.type
_entity_poly.pdbx_seq_one_letter_code
_entity_poly.pdbx_strand_id
1 'polypeptide(L)'
;APKQKWSMANQENPVEQCNKKVRALLNKLTLKNFPSISSQILEKLLASQNSNQDEIAKAIFEMIFKKSLDEHTFCEIYAQLVKDILEKVAPPPEKAAWKAKADDRRAIFRRYLLEQCQESFDTTWPTMNNDEADSTVGKTEEVITPEPEMLTDAYYALEKQKRQRLGLVKLIGELFKLSIITAKIVDYCFRQLLARNKGSITEANIECSCALLTKVGPKLESEEATSLRLDQYMQRLTEIEEEEAPNSRTKFMILDLIDSRSSGWTNK
;
A
#
# COMPACT_ATOMS: atom_id res chain seq x y z
N ALA A 1 20.58 37.15 43.25
CA ALA A 1 20.60 35.89 42.48
C ALA A 1 19.23 35.23 42.56
N PRO A 2 18.42 35.23 41.50
CA PRO A 2 17.20 34.44 41.46
C PRO A 2 17.51 33.04 40.91
N LYS A 3 17.20 32.04 41.72
CA LYS A 3 17.41 30.61 41.45
C LYS A 3 16.48 30.13 40.33
N GLN A 4 17.09 29.45 39.36
CA GLN A 4 16.59 28.34 38.53
C GLN A 4 15.06 28.20 38.43
N LYS A 5 14.52 28.63 37.28
CA LYS A 5 13.16 28.31 36.82
C LYS A 5 13.15 27.75 35.39
N TRP A 6 14.19 27.00 35.03
CA TRP A 6 14.35 26.40 33.71
C TRP A 6 14.80 24.94 33.86
N SER A 7 13.89 24.02 34.18
CA SER A 7 14.13 22.57 34.01
C SER A 7 12.87 21.72 34.19
N MET A 8 11.74 22.10 33.58
CA MET A 8 10.56 21.21 33.51
C MET A 8 9.86 21.24 32.13
N ALA A 9 10.61 21.49 31.07
CA ALA A 9 10.06 21.52 29.71
C ALA A 9 10.98 20.78 28.72
N ASN A 10 11.15 19.46 28.91
CA ASN A 10 11.40 18.51 27.81
C ASN A 10 11.52 17.04 28.30
N GLN A 11 10.60 16.54 29.13
CA GLN A 11 10.51 15.08 29.29
C GLN A 11 9.69 14.54 28.11
N GLU A 12 10.40 14.32 26.99
CA GLU A 12 9.85 13.79 25.76
C GLU A 12 9.08 12.48 26.03
N ASN A 13 7.86 12.36 25.49
CA ASN A 13 6.97 11.23 25.72
C ASN A 13 7.70 9.91 25.36
N PRO A 14 7.67 8.86 26.24
CA PRO A 14 8.25 7.56 25.94
C PRO A 14 7.86 6.97 24.57
N VAL A 15 6.62 7.20 24.12
CA VAL A 15 6.13 6.80 22.79
C VAL A 15 6.88 7.53 21.68
N GLU A 16 7.08 8.84 21.82
CA GLU A 16 7.80 9.66 20.83
C GLU A 16 9.26 9.25 20.72
N GLN A 17 9.93 9.01 21.86
CA GLN A 17 11.30 8.51 21.88
C GLN A 17 11.42 7.13 21.21
N CYS A 18 10.44 6.25 21.43
CA CYS A 18 10.40 4.95 20.77
C CYS A 18 10.21 5.11 19.26
N ASN A 19 9.26 5.94 18.84
CA ASN A 19 8.97 6.22 17.43
C ASN A 19 10.19 6.81 16.70
N LYS A 20 10.97 7.71 17.32
CA LYS A 20 12.22 8.23 16.74
C LYS A 20 13.26 7.12 16.51
N LYS A 21 13.43 6.22 17.48
CA LYS A 21 14.34 5.06 17.34
C LYS A 21 13.88 4.09 16.27
N VAL A 22 12.58 3.79 16.21
CA VAL A 22 12.03 2.90 15.18
C VAL A 22 12.15 3.52 13.79
N ARG A 23 11.93 4.83 13.65
CA ARG A 23 12.16 5.54 12.38
C ARG A 23 13.60 5.43 11.89
N ALA A 24 14.57 5.59 12.80
CA ALA A 24 15.99 5.41 12.47
C ALA A 24 16.33 3.98 12.03
N LEU A 25 15.65 2.97 12.60
CA LEU A 25 15.77 1.57 12.20
C LEU A 25 15.14 1.31 10.82
N LEU A 26 13.94 1.82 10.57
CA LEU A 26 13.26 1.69 9.28
C LEU A 26 14.06 2.31 8.13
N ASN A 27 14.77 3.42 8.37
CA ASN A 27 15.65 4.03 7.35
C ASN A 27 16.89 3.21 7.02
N LYS A 28 17.25 2.24 7.85
CA LYS A 28 18.36 1.31 7.62
C LYS A 28 17.86 -0.06 7.12
N LEU A 29 16.55 -0.25 7.00
CA LEU A 29 15.96 -1.54 6.68
C LEU A 29 16.26 -1.95 5.23
N THR A 30 16.82 -3.14 5.07
CA THR A 30 17.14 -3.78 3.78
C THR A 30 16.86 -5.27 3.89
N LEU A 31 16.84 -5.99 2.76
CA LEU A 31 16.70 -7.45 2.77
C LEU A 31 17.81 -8.13 3.60
N LYS A 32 19.06 -7.69 3.48
CA LYS A 32 20.22 -8.30 4.14
C LYS A 32 20.18 -8.18 5.67
N ASN A 33 19.75 -7.04 6.17
CA ASN A 33 19.71 -6.78 7.62
C ASN A 33 18.30 -6.91 8.21
N PHE A 34 17.33 -7.38 7.42
CA PHE A 34 15.94 -7.55 7.85
C PHE A 34 15.82 -8.33 9.17
N PRO A 35 16.46 -9.50 9.36
CA PRO A 35 16.31 -10.26 10.61
C PRO A 35 16.78 -9.49 11.85
N SER A 36 17.86 -8.72 11.72
CA SER A 36 18.41 -7.94 12.82
C SER A 36 17.57 -6.70 13.14
N ILE A 37 17.13 -5.96 12.10
CA ILE A 37 16.37 -4.72 12.29
C ILE A 37 14.95 -5.02 12.75
N SER A 38 14.28 -6.02 12.16
CA SER A 38 12.94 -6.45 12.60
C SER A 38 12.95 -6.86 14.07
N SER A 39 13.92 -7.66 14.50
CA SER A 39 14.08 -8.06 15.91
C SER A 39 14.24 -6.85 16.83
N GLN A 40 15.08 -5.88 16.48
CA GLN A 40 15.24 -4.65 17.28
C GLN A 40 13.96 -3.80 17.35
N ILE A 41 13.18 -3.74 16.27
CA ILE A 41 11.89 -3.05 16.25
C ILE A 41 10.91 -3.77 17.20
N LEU A 42 10.82 -5.10 17.09
CA LEU A 42 9.95 -5.92 17.93
C LEU A 42 10.31 -5.83 19.41
N GLU A 43 11.60 -5.90 19.76
CA GLU A 43 12.08 -5.74 21.14
C GLU A 43 11.66 -4.40 21.74
N LYS A 44 11.81 -3.31 20.99
CA LYS A 44 11.40 -1.97 21.45
C LYS A 44 9.89 -1.85 21.61
N LEU A 45 9.14 -2.43 20.69
CA LEU A 45 7.69 -2.47 20.73
C LEU A 45 7.19 -3.27 21.94
N LEU A 46 7.76 -4.45 22.18
CA LEU A 46 7.37 -5.36 23.27
C LEU A 46 7.86 -4.89 24.64
N ALA A 47 8.91 -4.09 24.71
CA ALA A 47 9.37 -3.46 25.95
C ALA A 47 8.45 -2.31 26.42
N SER A 48 7.51 -1.87 25.58
CA SER A 48 6.57 -0.80 25.92
C SER A 48 5.39 -1.35 26.72
N GLN A 49 4.80 -0.53 27.60
CA GLN A 49 3.58 -0.89 28.32
C GLN A 49 2.44 -1.21 27.35
N ASN A 50 1.53 -2.11 27.71
CA ASN A 50 0.46 -2.59 26.83
C ASN A 50 -0.35 -1.46 26.16
N SER A 51 -0.66 -0.38 26.89
CA SER A 51 -1.38 0.78 26.35
C SER A 51 -0.62 1.51 25.24
N ASN A 52 0.70 1.58 25.36
CA ASN A 52 1.59 2.28 24.43
C ASN A 52 1.98 1.40 23.25
N GLN A 53 1.93 0.07 23.43
CA GLN A 53 2.27 -0.89 22.38
C GLN A 53 1.35 -0.75 21.15
N ASP A 54 0.05 -0.52 21.36
CA ASP A 54 -0.89 -0.33 20.24
C ASP A 54 -0.63 0.96 19.47
N GLU A 55 -0.37 2.05 20.19
CA GLU A 55 -0.04 3.35 19.59
C GLU A 55 1.27 3.28 18.80
N ILE A 56 2.31 2.64 19.37
CA ILE A 56 3.59 2.45 18.69
C ILE A 56 3.42 1.54 17.46
N ALA A 57 2.67 0.44 17.57
CA ALA A 57 2.43 -0.45 16.43
C ALA A 57 1.72 0.28 15.28
N LYS A 58 0.68 1.06 15.58
CA LYS A 58 -0.02 1.91 14.59
C LYS A 58 0.93 2.94 13.96
N ALA A 59 1.73 3.64 14.76
CA ALA A 59 2.72 4.58 14.26
C ALA A 59 3.77 3.89 13.35
N ILE A 60 4.17 2.65 13.66
CA ILE A 60 5.06 1.87 12.79
C ILE A 60 4.39 1.55 11.46
N PHE A 61 3.12 1.14 11.48
CA PHE A 61 2.37 0.90 10.25
C PHE A 61 2.30 2.17 9.41
N GLU A 62 1.93 3.32 9.97
CA GLU A 62 1.90 4.60 9.24
C GLU A 62 3.27 4.96 8.63
N MET A 63 4.36 4.75 9.37
CA MET A 63 5.72 4.96 8.85
C MET A 63 6.03 4.03 7.68
N ILE A 64 5.63 2.77 7.76
CA ILE A 64 5.78 1.79 6.68
C ILE A 64 4.97 2.20 5.44
N PHE A 65 3.69 2.57 5.61
CA PHE A 65 2.84 3.03 4.51
C PHE A 65 3.48 4.22 3.80
N LYS A 66 3.89 5.26 4.53
CA LYS A 66 4.54 6.45 3.96
C LYS A 66 5.82 6.11 3.21
N LYS A 67 6.68 5.24 3.77
CA LYS A 67 7.92 4.81 3.07
C LYS A 67 7.64 3.98 1.83
N SER A 68 6.63 3.12 1.85
CA SER A 68 6.29 2.26 0.72
C SER A 68 5.84 3.03 -0.54
N LEU A 69 5.32 4.24 -0.38
CA LEU A 69 4.94 5.10 -1.49
C LEU A 69 6.15 5.49 -2.34
N ASP A 70 7.30 5.76 -1.72
CA ASP A 70 8.52 6.16 -2.43
C ASP A 70 9.47 4.98 -2.67
N GLU A 71 9.48 3.97 -1.79
CA GLU A 71 10.43 2.87 -1.77
C GLU A 71 9.77 1.53 -2.17
N HIS A 72 9.11 1.50 -3.34
CA HIS A 72 8.25 0.38 -3.74
C HIS A 72 8.95 -0.97 -3.94
N THR A 73 10.29 -1.00 -4.08
CA THR A 73 11.08 -2.24 -4.15
C THR A 73 11.18 -2.95 -2.79
N PHE A 74 10.91 -2.23 -1.70
CA PHE A 74 10.96 -2.76 -0.34
C PHE A 74 9.56 -3.13 0.22
N CYS A 75 8.49 -3.04 -0.58
CA CYS A 75 7.13 -3.40 -0.15
C CYS A 75 7.04 -4.82 0.43
N GLU A 76 7.79 -5.78 -0.10
CA GLU A 76 7.80 -7.16 0.40
C GLU A 76 8.37 -7.26 1.83
N ILE A 77 9.54 -6.63 2.08
CA ILE A 77 10.14 -6.62 3.42
C ILE A 77 9.30 -5.80 4.41
N TYR A 78 8.64 -4.74 3.95
CA TYR A 78 7.70 -3.98 4.76
C TYR A 78 6.47 -4.80 5.16
N ALA A 79 5.87 -5.52 4.22
CA ALA A 79 4.72 -6.38 4.50
C ALA A 79 5.10 -7.50 5.47
N GLN A 80 6.30 -8.07 5.35
CA GLN A 80 6.81 -9.05 6.30
C GLN A 80 7.00 -8.46 7.71
N LEU A 81 7.50 -7.22 7.82
CA LEU A 81 7.60 -6.55 9.13
C LEU A 81 6.22 -6.30 9.75
N VAL A 82 5.21 -5.89 8.96
CA VAL A 82 3.83 -5.75 9.44
C VAL A 82 3.29 -7.08 9.96
N LYS A 83 3.57 -8.19 9.25
CA LYS A 83 3.20 -9.54 9.69
C LYS A 83 3.84 -9.89 11.03
N ASP A 84 5.16 -9.73 11.15
CA ASP A 84 5.91 -10.06 12.36
C ASP A 84 5.41 -9.26 13.57
N ILE A 85 5.14 -7.96 13.36
CA ILE A 85 4.53 -7.11 14.40
C ILE A 85 3.17 -7.66 14.79
N LEU A 86 2.28 -7.92 13.82
CA LEU A 86 0.92 -8.38 14.08
C LEU A 86 0.91 -9.71 14.84
N GLU A 87 1.77 -10.66 14.48
CA GLU A 87 1.87 -11.96 15.13
C GLU A 87 2.38 -11.86 16.58
N LYS A 88 3.21 -10.86 16.90
CA LYS A 88 3.72 -10.64 18.26
C LYS A 88 2.76 -9.83 19.14
N VAL A 89 2.14 -8.80 18.60
CA VAL A 89 1.26 -7.91 19.39
C VAL A 89 -0.17 -8.43 19.48
N ALA A 90 -0.63 -9.19 18.48
CA ALA A 90 -1.97 -9.73 18.40
C ALA A 90 -1.92 -11.18 17.86
N PRO A 91 -1.33 -12.11 18.62
CA PRO A 91 -1.21 -13.50 18.20
C PRO A 91 -2.60 -14.10 17.92
N PRO A 92 -2.70 -15.05 16.96
CA PRO A 92 -3.95 -15.79 16.76
C PRO A 92 -4.41 -16.43 18.08
N PRO A 93 -5.73 -16.48 18.33
CA PRO A 93 -6.24 -17.20 19.48
C PRO A 93 -5.77 -18.66 19.40
N GLU A 94 -5.23 -19.17 20.49
CA GLU A 94 -4.90 -20.58 20.63
C GLU A 94 -6.21 -21.38 20.46
N LYS A 95 -6.20 -22.40 19.60
CA LYS A 95 -7.39 -23.15 19.15
C LYS A 95 -8.19 -23.75 20.33
N ALA A 96 -9.10 -22.99 20.96
CA ALA A 96 -10.17 -23.48 21.86
C ALA A 96 -11.14 -22.40 22.40
N ALA A 97 -10.94 -21.10 22.16
CA ALA A 97 -11.89 -20.09 22.65
C ALA A 97 -12.90 -19.71 21.55
N TRP A 98 -13.96 -20.51 21.36
CA TRP A 98 -15.09 -20.26 20.41
C TRP A 98 -15.96 -19.05 20.81
N LYS A 99 -15.38 -17.99 21.36
CA LYS A 99 -16.03 -16.69 21.46
C LYS A 99 -15.01 -15.65 21.06
N ALA A 100 -14.99 -15.30 19.77
CA ALA A 100 -14.40 -14.04 19.33
C ALA A 100 -15.07 -12.94 20.17
N LYS A 101 -14.37 -12.43 21.18
CA LYS A 101 -14.82 -11.27 21.94
C LYS A 101 -14.80 -10.08 20.98
N ALA A 102 -15.68 -9.11 21.20
CA ALA A 102 -15.72 -7.85 20.44
C ALA A 102 -14.35 -7.11 20.42
N ASP A 103 -13.48 -7.42 21.38
CA ASP A 103 -12.12 -6.88 21.55
C ASP A 103 -11.01 -7.83 21.07
N ASP A 104 -11.21 -8.55 19.95
CA ASP A 104 -10.09 -9.25 19.32
C ASP A 104 -9.06 -8.22 18.80
N ARG A 105 -7.96 -8.04 19.55
CA ARG A 105 -6.85 -7.14 19.22
C ARG A 105 -6.37 -7.34 17.78
N ARG A 106 -6.39 -8.57 17.26
CA ARG A 106 -5.98 -8.86 15.88
C ARG A 106 -6.99 -8.31 14.87
N ALA A 107 -8.29 -8.44 15.15
CA ALA A 107 -9.33 -7.85 14.31
C ALA A 107 -9.24 -6.31 14.29
N ILE A 108 -8.91 -5.69 15.42
CA ILE A 108 -8.71 -4.23 15.52
C ILE A 108 -7.56 -3.77 14.61
N PHE A 109 -6.39 -4.42 14.69
CA PHE A 109 -5.26 -4.07 13.83
C PHE A 109 -5.54 -4.33 12.35
N ARG A 110 -6.20 -5.44 12.02
CA ARG A 110 -6.60 -5.72 10.63
C ARG A 110 -7.56 -4.67 10.08
N ARG A 111 -8.54 -4.25 10.88
CA ARG A 111 -9.46 -3.17 10.51
C ARG A 111 -8.70 -1.86 10.30
N TYR A 112 -7.83 -1.49 11.23
CA TYR A 112 -6.98 -0.30 11.10
C TYR A 112 -6.12 -0.33 9.82
N LEU A 113 -5.47 -1.46 9.52
CA LEU A 113 -4.66 -1.59 8.30
C LEU A 113 -5.52 -1.47 7.03
N LEU A 114 -6.75 -1.99 7.04
CA LEU A 114 -7.68 -1.89 5.92
C LEU A 114 -8.15 -0.44 5.72
N GLU A 115 -8.51 0.24 6.81
CA GLU A 115 -8.85 1.67 6.82
C GLU A 115 -7.69 2.52 6.30
N GLN A 116 -6.45 2.24 6.75
CA GLN A 116 -5.24 2.93 6.27
C GLN A 116 -4.96 2.68 4.78
N CYS A 117 -5.17 1.45 4.28
CA CYS A 117 -5.07 1.18 2.85
C CYS A 117 -6.09 2.00 2.06
N GLN A 118 -7.33 2.08 2.54
CA GLN A 118 -8.40 2.82 1.87
C GLN A 118 -8.12 4.34 1.88
N GLU A 119 -7.80 4.91 3.04
CA GLU A 119 -7.44 6.32 3.19
C GLU A 119 -6.24 6.71 2.32
N SER A 120 -5.19 5.86 2.32
CA SER A 120 -4.02 6.06 1.47
C SER A 120 -4.40 6.01 -0.02
N PHE A 121 -5.31 5.11 -0.39
CA PHE A 121 -5.78 4.97 -1.77
C PHE A 121 -6.54 6.21 -2.21
N ASP A 122 -7.50 6.68 -1.41
CA ASP A 122 -8.32 7.84 -1.72
C ASP A 122 -7.49 9.13 -1.79
N THR A 123 -6.47 9.26 -0.93
CA THR A 123 -5.54 10.39 -0.94
C THR A 123 -4.62 10.36 -2.16
N THR A 124 -4.16 9.18 -2.57
CA THR A 124 -3.22 9.01 -3.69
C THR A 124 -3.93 9.00 -5.05
N TRP A 125 -5.22 8.65 -5.03
CA TRP A 125 -6.12 8.54 -6.17
C TRP A 125 -7.41 9.33 -5.94
N PRO A 126 -7.34 10.67 -5.81
CA PRO A 126 -8.53 11.48 -5.63
C PRO A 126 -9.47 11.24 -6.82
N THR A 127 -10.65 10.69 -6.54
CA THR A 127 -11.71 10.49 -7.53
C THR A 127 -12.03 11.82 -8.20
N MET A 128 -12.26 11.82 -9.51
CA MET A 128 -12.71 13.02 -10.26
C MET A 128 -14.03 13.62 -9.77
N ASN A 129 -14.70 13.00 -8.78
CA ASN A 129 -15.88 13.54 -8.10
C ASN A 129 -15.59 14.59 -7.01
N ASN A 130 -14.31 14.92 -6.76
CA ASN A 130 -13.97 16.14 -6.01
C ASN A 130 -13.90 17.30 -7.00
N ASP A 131 -15.04 17.99 -7.16
CA ASP A 131 -15.32 19.13 -8.05
C ASP A 131 -14.40 20.37 -7.88
N GLU A 132 -13.26 20.27 -7.19
CA GLU A 132 -12.38 21.42 -6.91
C GLU A 132 -10.92 21.23 -7.34
N ALA A 133 -10.52 20.08 -7.91
CA ALA A 133 -9.12 19.83 -8.27
C ALA A 133 -8.84 19.63 -9.77
N ASP A 134 -9.87 19.70 -10.64
CA ASP A 134 -9.69 19.53 -12.08
C ASP A 134 -9.98 20.82 -12.85
N SER A 135 -9.03 21.74 -12.80
CA SER A 135 -8.92 22.82 -13.80
C SER A 135 -7.49 23.03 -14.31
N THR A 136 -6.58 22.09 -14.06
CA THR A 136 -5.18 22.21 -14.55
C THR A 136 -4.56 20.93 -15.13
N VAL A 137 -5.28 19.79 -15.18
CA VAL A 137 -4.73 18.55 -15.77
C VAL A 137 -5.62 18.02 -16.90
N GLY A 138 -6.13 18.96 -17.70
CA GLY A 138 -6.82 18.66 -18.95
C GLY A 138 -6.24 19.53 -20.06
N LYS A 139 -5.53 18.89 -21.01
CA LYS A 139 -4.95 19.42 -22.26
C LYS A 139 -3.51 19.95 -22.16
N THR A 140 -2.55 19.04 -22.27
CA THR A 140 -1.32 19.22 -23.07
C THR A 140 -0.76 17.84 -23.41
N GLU A 141 -1.47 17.09 -24.27
CA GLU A 141 -0.80 16.13 -25.16
C GLU A 141 -0.28 16.92 -26.36
N GLU A 142 0.74 17.74 -26.14
CA GLU A 142 1.66 18.10 -27.20
C GLU A 142 2.93 17.29 -26.98
N VAL A 143 3.31 16.55 -28.01
CA VAL A 143 4.56 15.80 -28.10
C VAL A 143 5.71 16.81 -28.01
N ILE A 144 6.16 17.12 -26.79
CA ILE A 144 7.38 17.87 -26.57
C ILE A 144 8.52 16.86 -26.66
N THR A 145 9.20 16.87 -27.81
CA THR A 145 10.54 16.30 -27.97
C THR A 145 11.44 16.79 -26.83
N PRO A 146 12.20 15.92 -26.14
CA PRO A 146 12.91 16.33 -24.94
C PRO A 146 14.11 17.21 -25.31
N GLU A 147 13.96 18.53 -25.17
CA GLU A 147 15.12 19.39 -24.93
C GLU A 147 15.59 19.20 -23.47
N PRO A 148 16.91 19.18 -23.19
CA PRO A 148 17.46 18.71 -21.93
C PRO A 148 17.46 19.76 -20.81
N GLU A 149 16.72 20.87 -20.95
CA GLU A 149 16.84 22.03 -20.06
C GLU A 149 15.50 22.33 -19.36
N MET A 150 15.47 21.98 -18.05
CA MET A 150 14.48 22.31 -17.02
C MET A 150 13.12 21.57 -17.08
N LEU A 151 13.10 20.36 -16.49
CA LEU A 151 11.87 19.74 -15.98
C LEU A 151 11.16 20.73 -15.02
N THR A 152 9.94 21.10 -15.32
CA THR A 152 9.12 21.99 -14.48
C THR A 152 8.73 21.30 -13.17
N ASP A 153 8.48 22.06 -12.10
CA ASP A 153 8.00 21.52 -10.81
C ASP A 153 6.74 20.65 -10.96
N ALA A 154 5.89 20.98 -11.95
CA ALA A 154 4.70 20.23 -12.29
C ALA A 154 5.01 18.80 -12.79
N TYR A 155 6.03 18.64 -13.64
CA TYR A 155 6.45 17.31 -14.12
C TYR A 155 6.93 16.43 -12.95
N TYR A 156 7.78 16.98 -12.07
CA TYR A 156 8.27 16.25 -10.89
C TYR A 156 7.12 15.83 -9.95
N ALA A 157 6.10 16.67 -9.77
CA ALA A 157 4.93 16.34 -8.97
C ALA A 157 4.12 15.19 -9.58
N LEU A 158 3.91 15.18 -10.90
CA LEU A 158 3.21 14.11 -11.61
C LEU A 158 3.97 12.78 -11.53
N GLU A 159 5.29 12.80 -11.75
CA GLU A 159 6.11 11.59 -11.69
C GLU A 159 6.16 11.02 -10.26
N LYS A 160 6.25 11.91 -9.25
CA LYS A 160 6.13 11.51 -7.85
C LYS A 160 4.77 10.86 -7.58
N GLN A 161 3.67 11.42 -8.07
CA GLN A 161 2.34 10.85 -7.89
C GLN A 161 2.22 9.46 -8.52
N LYS A 162 2.73 9.28 -9.75
CA LYS A 162 2.77 7.96 -10.42
C LYS A 162 3.55 6.93 -9.59
N ARG A 163 4.72 7.31 -9.07
CA ARG A 163 5.53 6.44 -8.21
C ARG A 163 4.78 6.05 -6.93
N GLN A 164 4.13 7.00 -6.28
CA GLN A 164 3.37 6.78 -5.04
C GLN A 164 2.17 5.86 -5.25
N ARG A 165 1.43 6.05 -6.36
CA ARG A 165 0.33 5.16 -6.77
C ARG A 165 0.81 3.72 -6.92
N LEU A 166 1.91 3.53 -7.65
CA LEU A 166 2.49 2.20 -7.86
C LEU A 166 3.01 1.57 -6.56
N GLY A 167 3.65 2.36 -5.70
CA GLY A 167 4.14 1.92 -4.39
C GLY A 167 3.02 1.44 -3.48
N LEU A 168 1.91 2.18 -3.45
CA LEU A 168 0.74 1.81 -2.66
C LEU A 168 0.13 0.48 -3.11
N VAL A 169 -0.13 0.29 -4.41
CA VAL A 169 -0.73 -0.97 -4.91
C VAL A 169 0.21 -2.16 -4.70
N LYS A 170 1.53 -1.96 -4.81
CA LYS A 170 2.52 -3.00 -4.48
C LYS A 170 2.47 -3.37 -3.00
N LEU A 171 2.41 -2.38 -2.09
CA LEU A 171 2.28 -2.67 -0.66
C LEU A 171 0.98 -3.43 -0.36
N ILE A 172 -0.16 -2.98 -0.90
CA ILE A 172 -1.45 -3.66 -0.76
C ILE A 172 -1.35 -5.11 -1.26
N GLY A 173 -0.74 -5.33 -2.42
CA GLY A 173 -0.52 -6.67 -2.97
C GLY A 173 0.27 -7.58 -2.02
N GLU A 174 1.37 -7.09 -1.46
CA GLU A 174 2.20 -7.87 -0.53
C GLU A 174 1.49 -8.13 0.82
N LEU A 175 0.76 -7.15 1.37
CA LEU A 175 -0.06 -7.34 2.58
C LEU A 175 -1.18 -8.37 2.35
N PHE A 176 -1.82 -8.35 1.17
CA PHE A 176 -2.85 -9.32 0.81
C PHE A 176 -2.28 -10.72 0.67
N LYS A 177 -1.14 -10.90 -0.02
CA LYS A 177 -0.45 -12.19 -0.13
C LYS A 177 -0.21 -12.84 1.23
N LEU A 178 0.19 -12.05 2.23
CA LEU A 178 0.45 -12.51 3.60
C LEU A 178 -0.81 -12.72 4.48
N SER A 179 -2.03 -12.59 3.94
CA SER A 179 -3.30 -12.71 4.70
C SER A 179 -3.42 -11.72 5.86
N ILE A 180 -2.78 -10.55 5.73
CA ILE A 180 -2.87 -9.46 6.70
C ILE A 180 -4.18 -8.71 6.46
N ILE A 181 -4.45 -8.37 5.20
CA ILE A 181 -5.67 -7.73 4.72
C ILE A 181 -6.52 -8.71 3.90
N THR A 182 -7.81 -8.38 3.74
CA THR A 182 -8.79 -9.25 3.05
C THR A 182 -8.99 -8.83 1.59
N ALA A 183 -9.67 -9.65 0.80
CA ALA A 183 -9.99 -9.31 -0.60
C ALA A 183 -10.87 -8.06 -0.76
N LYS A 184 -11.49 -7.55 0.32
CA LYS A 184 -12.34 -6.34 0.28
C LYS A 184 -11.59 -5.10 -0.22
N ILE A 185 -10.37 -4.86 0.26
CA ILE A 185 -9.58 -3.72 -0.18
C ILE A 185 -9.06 -3.90 -1.61
N VAL A 186 -8.81 -5.15 -2.02
CA VAL A 186 -8.44 -5.48 -3.41
C VAL A 186 -9.61 -5.16 -4.36
N ASP A 187 -10.84 -5.59 -4.03
CA ASP A 187 -12.06 -5.23 -4.77
C ASP A 187 -12.29 -3.71 -4.79
N TYR A 188 -12.02 -3.01 -3.68
CA TYR A 188 -12.05 -1.56 -3.63
C TYR A 188 -11.08 -0.92 -4.64
N CYS A 189 -9.81 -1.33 -4.64
CA CYS A 189 -8.82 -0.82 -5.59
C CYS A 189 -9.26 -1.02 -7.04
N PHE A 190 -9.76 -2.20 -7.42
CA PHE A 190 -10.18 -2.45 -8.81
C PHE A 190 -11.42 -1.66 -9.23
N ARG A 191 -12.38 -1.45 -8.32
CA ARG A 191 -13.54 -0.59 -8.62
C ARG A 191 -13.14 0.84 -8.95
N GLN A 192 -12.11 1.35 -8.28
CA GLN A 192 -11.60 2.70 -8.54
C GLN A 192 -10.69 2.74 -9.77
N LEU A 193 -9.78 1.77 -9.91
CA LEU A 193 -8.81 1.75 -11.01
C LEU A 193 -9.48 1.46 -12.37
N LEU A 194 -10.51 0.62 -12.40
CA LEU A 194 -11.16 0.13 -13.63
C LEU A 194 -12.59 0.68 -13.79
N ALA A 195 -12.91 1.80 -13.14
CA ALA A 195 -14.21 2.45 -13.20
C ALA A 195 -14.65 2.71 -14.66
N ARG A 196 -15.94 2.50 -14.95
CA ARG A 196 -16.55 2.71 -16.28
C ARG A 196 -16.97 4.16 -16.50
N ASN A 197 -16.04 5.11 -16.31
CA ASN A 197 -16.29 6.51 -16.63
C ASN A 197 -15.56 6.86 -17.94
N LYS A 198 -16.24 7.47 -18.91
CA LYS A 198 -15.62 7.82 -20.19
C LYS A 198 -14.41 8.74 -19.96
N GLY A 199 -13.25 8.34 -20.47
CA GLY A 199 -11.98 9.07 -20.31
C GLY A 199 -11.26 8.86 -18.98
N SER A 200 -11.72 7.96 -18.11
CA SER A 200 -11.08 7.74 -16.80
C SER A 200 -9.95 6.70 -16.79
N ILE A 201 -9.83 5.89 -17.84
CA ILE A 201 -8.79 4.85 -17.89
C ILE A 201 -7.49 5.46 -18.42
N THR A 202 -6.60 5.79 -17.49
CA THR A 202 -5.26 6.30 -17.82
C THR A 202 -4.23 5.17 -17.88
N GLU A 203 -3.06 5.44 -18.45
CA GLU A 203 -1.94 4.48 -18.41
C GLU A 203 -1.60 4.05 -16.97
N ALA A 204 -1.62 4.99 -16.04
CA ALA A 204 -1.34 4.71 -14.63
C ALA A 204 -2.39 3.78 -14.00
N ASN A 205 -3.67 3.86 -14.42
CA ASN A 205 -4.71 2.93 -13.98
C ASN A 205 -4.39 1.50 -14.39
N ILE A 206 -4.03 1.31 -15.66
CA ILE A 206 -3.72 0.00 -16.23
C ILE A 206 -2.45 -0.56 -15.60
N GLU A 207 -1.37 0.22 -15.52
CA GLU A 207 -0.10 -0.18 -14.90
C GLU A 207 -0.30 -0.63 -13.44
N CYS A 208 -1.05 0.14 -12.65
CA CYS A 208 -1.35 -0.22 -11.26
C CYS A 208 -2.24 -1.48 -11.17
N SER A 209 -3.22 -1.62 -12.07
CA SER A 209 -4.11 -2.79 -12.10
C SER A 209 -3.36 -4.06 -12.44
N CYS A 210 -2.51 -4.04 -13.47
CA CYS A 210 -1.66 -5.15 -13.85
C CYS A 210 -0.66 -5.48 -12.73
N ALA A 211 0.03 -4.47 -12.17
CA ALA A 211 0.98 -4.68 -11.08
C ALA A 211 0.33 -5.32 -9.84
N LEU A 212 -0.91 -4.91 -9.50
CA LEU A 212 -1.66 -5.49 -8.40
C LEU A 212 -2.08 -6.93 -8.73
N LEU A 213 -2.70 -7.18 -9.89
CA LEU A 213 -3.17 -8.51 -10.30
C LEU A 213 -2.04 -9.53 -10.40
N THR A 214 -0.87 -9.17 -10.93
CA THR A 214 0.30 -10.06 -10.96
C THR A 214 0.68 -10.56 -9.56
N LYS A 215 0.43 -9.75 -8.52
CA LYS A 215 0.75 -10.12 -7.12
C LYS A 215 -0.39 -10.86 -6.43
N VAL A 216 -1.64 -10.42 -6.61
CA VAL A 216 -2.80 -10.95 -5.87
C VAL A 216 -3.52 -12.08 -6.60
N GLY A 217 -3.38 -12.15 -7.93
CA GLY A 217 -4.04 -13.10 -8.82
C GLY A 217 -3.94 -14.56 -8.40
N PRO A 218 -2.73 -15.10 -8.14
CA PRO A 218 -2.59 -16.50 -7.72
C PRO A 218 -3.40 -16.85 -6.47
N LYS A 219 -3.48 -15.89 -5.54
CA LYS A 219 -4.22 -16.08 -4.29
C LYS A 219 -5.72 -15.88 -4.47
N LEU A 220 -6.15 -14.91 -5.28
CA LEU A 220 -7.57 -14.74 -5.61
C LEU A 220 -8.14 -15.97 -6.33
N GLU A 221 -7.34 -16.65 -7.14
CA GLU A 221 -7.82 -17.84 -7.86
C GLU A 221 -7.96 -19.08 -6.97
N SER A 222 -7.30 -19.10 -5.81
CA SER A 222 -7.31 -20.25 -4.89
C SER A 222 -8.63 -20.48 -4.15
N GLU A 223 -9.50 -19.48 -4.07
CA GLU A 223 -10.83 -19.56 -3.44
C GLU A 223 -11.92 -19.22 -4.46
N GLU A 224 -13.00 -20.01 -4.51
CA GLU A 224 -14.07 -19.88 -5.52
C GLU A 224 -14.70 -18.47 -5.54
N ALA A 225 -15.01 -17.92 -4.37
CA ALA A 225 -15.63 -16.59 -4.25
C ALA A 225 -14.74 -15.46 -4.78
N THR A 226 -13.42 -15.56 -4.59
CA THR A 226 -12.47 -14.56 -5.10
C THR A 226 -12.08 -14.82 -6.55
N SER A 227 -12.20 -16.06 -7.03
CA SER A 227 -11.98 -16.43 -8.43
C SER A 227 -13.04 -15.80 -9.35
N LEU A 228 -14.31 -15.81 -8.94
CA LEU A 228 -15.37 -15.10 -9.68
C LEU A 228 -15.12 -13.59 -9.76
N ARG A 229 -14.52 -12.98 -8.72
CA ARG A 229 -14.13 -11.56 -8.74
C ARG A 229 -12.97 -11.31 -9.70
N LEU A 230 -11.98 -12.20 -9.70
CA LEU A 230 -10.85 -12.15 -10.62
C LEU A 230 -11.33 -12.23 -12.08
N ASP A 231 -12.33 -13.07 -12.39
CA ASP A 231 -12.96 -13.13 -13.72
C ASP A 231 -13.53 -11.78 -14.14
N GLN A 232 -14.24 -11.09 -13.25
CA GLN A 232 -14.80 -9.76 -13.53
C GLN A 232 -13.70 -8.72 -13.83
N TYR A 233 -12.57 -8.77 -13.10
CA TYR A 233 -11.45 -7.86 -13.35
C TYR A 233 -10.79 -8.15 -14.71
N MET A 234 -10.56 -9.42 -15.03
CA MET A 234 -9.96 -9.85 -16.29
C MET A 234 -10.85 -9.52 -17.50
N GLN A 235 -12.16 -9.73 -17.36
CA GLN A 235 -13.13 -9.33 -18.36
C GLN A 235 -13.07 -7.81 -18.59
N ARG A 236 -13.08 -7.00 -17.53
CA ARG A 236 -13.00 -5.54 -17.67
C ARG A 236 -11.69 -5.09 -18.33
N LEU A 237 -10.57 -5.73 -18.01
CA LEU A 237 -9.30 -5.44 -18.67
C LEU A 237 -9.32 -5.80 -20.15
N THR A 238 -9.97 -6.90 -20.53
CA THR A 238 -10.15 -7.28 -21.94
C THR A 238 -10.97 -6.25 -22.70
N GLU A 239 -12.08 -5.76 -22.13
CA GLU A 239 -12.86 -4.67 -22.74
C GLU A 239 -12.01 -3.40 -22.93
N ILE A 240 -11.17 -3.06 -21.94
CA ILE A 240 -10.26 -1.91 -22.02
C ILE A 240 -9.23 -2.11 -23.14
N GLU A 241 -8.65 -3.31 -23.25
CA GLU A 241 -7.67 -3.67 -24.27
C GLU A 241 -8.21 -3.48 -25.70
N GLU A 242 -9.48 -3.82 -25.91
CA GLU A 242 -10.15 -3.78 -27.21
C GLU A 242 -10.60 -2.37 -27.60
N GLU A 243 -11.18 -1.61 -26.66
CA GLU A 243 -11.93 -0.38 -26.97
C GLU A 243 -11.39 0.91 -26.33
N GLU A 244 -10.69 0.82 -25.18
CA GLU A 244 -10.35 1.99 -24.34
C GLU A 244 -8.84 2.17 -24.08
N ALA A 245 -7.98 1.29 -24.60
CA ALA A 245 -6.54 1.29 -24.30
C ALA A 245 -5.87 2.56 -24.85
N PRO A 246 -5.18 3.36 -24.00
CA PRO A 246 -4.58 4.62 -24.44
C PRO A 246 -3.51 4.48 -25.53
N ASN A 247 -2.75 3.38 -25.49
CA ASN A 247 -1.65 3.13 -26.43
C ASN A 247 -1.31 1.63 -26.53
N SER A 248 -0.43 1.26 -27.47
CA SER A 248 -0.04 -0.14 -27.66
C SER A 248 0.70 -0.74 -26.46
N ARG A 249 1.46 0.06 -25.70
CA ARG A 249 2.20 -0.44 -24.52
C ARG A 249 1.22 -0.92 -23.43
N THR A 250 0.18 -0.14 -23.12
CA THR A 250 -0.83 -0.55 -22.14
C THR A 250 -1.66 -1.73 -22.64
N LYS A 251 -1.93 -1.79 -23.94
CA LYS A 251 -2.54 -2.96 -24.60
C LYS A 251 -1.71 -4.24 -24.35
N PHE A 252 -0.40 -4.20 -24.64
CA PHE A 252 0.49 -5.33 -24.39
C PHE A 252 0.59 -5.69 -22.90
N MET A 253 0.59 -4.71 -22.00
CA MET A 253 0.57 -4.99 -20.55
C MET A 253 -0.66 -5.78 -20.10
N ILE A 254 -1.82 -5.52 -20.72
CA ILE A 254 -3.04 -6.28 -20.43
C ILE A 254 -2.94 -7.69 -21.01
N LEU A 255 -2.49 -7.82 -22.26
CA LEU A 255 -2.29 -9.12 -22.91
C LEU A 255 -1.29 -9.99 -22.14
N ASP A 256 -0.15 -9.43 -21.70
CA ASP A 256 0.84 -10.13 -20.88
C ASP A 256 0.24 -10.65 -19.57
N LEU A 257 -0.68 -9.89 -18.96
CA LEU A 257 -1.38 -10.30 -17.75
C LEU A 257 -2.38 -11.43 -18.01
N ILE A 258 -3.13 -11.35 -19.11
CA ILE A 258 -4.07 -12.40 -19.54
C ILE A 258 -3.30 -13.70 -19.80
N ASP A 259 -2.19 -13.61 -20.53
CA ASP A 259 -1.27 -14.72 -20.79
C ASP A 259 -0.73 -15.31 -19.48
N SER A 260 -0.30 -14.46 -18.54
CA SER A 260 0.17 -14.88 -17.21
C SER A 260 -0.90 -15.66 -16.45
N ARG A 261 -2.16 -15.25 -16.49
CA ARG A 261 -3.25 -16.03 -15.90
C ARG A 261 -3.44 -17.36 -16.62
N SER A 262 -3.44 -17.37 -17.95
CA SER A 262 -3.64 -18.59 -18.75
C SER A 262 -2.57 -19.66 -18.51
N SER A 263 -1.36 -19.25 -18.14
CA SER A 263 -0.25 -20.14 -17.77
C SER A 263 -0.27 -20.55 -16.29
N GLY A 264 -1.30 -20.16 -15.52
CA GLY A 264 -1.40 -20.46 -14.10
C GLY A 264 -0.49 -19.59 -13.23
N TRP A 265 -0.26 -18.35 -13.63
CA TRP A 265 0.59 -17.37 -12.95
C TRP A 265 2.07 -17.76 -12.84
N THR A 266 2.53 -18.68 -13.69
CA THR A 266 3.95 -18.96 -13.80
C THR A 266 4.60 -17.78 -14.50
N ASN A 267 5.35 -16.96 -13.76
CA ASN A 267 6.15 -15.88 -14.34
C ASN A 267 7.02 -16.45 -15.48
N LYS A 268 7.01 -15.77 -16.63
CA LYS A 268 8.12 -15.89 -17.59
C LYS A 268 9.36 -15.19 -17.03
#